data_AF-R8HAV4-F1
#
_entry.id   AF-R8HAV4-F1
#
_cell.length_a   1.000
_cell.length_b   1.000
_cell.length_c   1.000
_cell.angle_alpha   90.00
_cell.angle_beta   90.00
_cell.angle_gamma   90.00
#
_symmetry.space_group_name_H-M   'P 1'
#
loop_
_entity.id
_entity.type
_entity.pdbx_description
1 polymer ?
#
loop_
_entity_poly.entity_id
_entity_poly.type
_entity_poly.pdbx_seq_one_letter_code
_entity_poly.pdbx_strand_id
1 'polypeptide(L)'
;MYNSHPYSSGGYKPPYSIAGVSDEGQEALYRQPSGKIFAKIYEKDTERPIKGVKVSIYKMTNEGRILASRQSEVLTLYTNEFGETNTVALPTPPKENASDPLGSKPYSDYAISIEAAGYAPVVLRGTQIFEDVTAVQKMELIPISEAGERDSVEIIDIPAHTLIGQYPQQESQQELQKELETQQEIREDSDRDIVIPEFITVHDGHPNTPARNYKMRFKDYIKNVIASEVYPTWKKDALLANALCIMTFTLNRIYINPYKGKGFDITSTTQFDQKYTHGRNTFEHTDDAVDEVFKQYLAKHGENTPFFTQYRDGKKQTCLFAKRPGMLYQWGTYCLAEKGMTYLEILKYYYKDIEVRLAEFIQVIKSFPGKILKEGHQNAAVETIQKYLFHIRRRYTDIPEVRVNGTFNSSTANAVKAFQRQCQIPENGAVDEVTWNKMNDIYVYVTNLPGIYPILQNGSQGELVRRLQNLLKNYGFYEGQLDGFFGLGTEISVKEFQKIKSFTVTGVVRKELWIVLEAIQYTMGTSRTSLTSDTIPQQTNTGLNIKTQAPSQNQKPLSIYPSSMTNVSDYQQTQSFYNNNRYYPFS
;
A
#
# COMPACT_ATOMS: atom_id res chain seq x y z
N MET A 1 26.42 40.76 76.27
CA MET A 1 25.15 40.11 75.88
C MET A 1 25.52 38.67 75.54
N TYR A 2 25.33 37.71 76.46
CA TYR A 2 24.07 36.94 76.62
C TYR A 2 23.66 36.30 75.28
N ASN A 3 24.02 35.03 75.03
CA ASN A 3 23.35 33.78 75.47
C ASN A 3 22.28 33.32 74.45
N SER A 4 22.10 32.04 74.13
CA SER A 4 22.81 30.80 74.53
C SER A 4 22.40 29.61 73.63
N HIS A 5 23.24 28.58 73.49
CA HIS A 5 22.81 27.24 73.03
C HIS A 5 21.92 26.54 74.07
N PRO A 6 21.13 25.53 73.66
CA PRO A 6 21.52 24.16 74.05
C PRO A 6 21.24 23.04 73.01
N TYR A 7 22.14 22.04 72.97
CA TYR A 7 21.95 20.57 72.86
C TYR A 7 20.86 19.98 71.91
N SER A 8 21.21 19.12 70.91
CA SER A 8 21.39 17.63 71.03
C SER A 8 20.08 16.86 70.69
N SER A 9 20.01 15.62 70.16
CA SER A 9 20.99 14.60 69.72
C SER A 9 20.31 13.52 68.84
N GLY A 10 21.04 12.91 67.89
CA GLY A 10 20.65 11.67 67.17
C GLY A 10 19.53 11.84 66.12
N GLY A 11 19.26 10.86 65.24
CA GLY A 11 19.97 9.60 64.97
C GLY A 11 19.07 8.54 64.31
N TYR A 12 19.54 7.92 63.21
CA TYR A 12 18.97 6.73 62.52
C TYR A 12 17.65 6.84 61.70
N LYS A 13 17.84 7.05 60.38
CA LYS A 13 17.23 6.32 59.23
C LYS A 13 15.70 6.43 58.93
N PRO A 14 15.27 6.13 57.68
CA PRO A 14 14.05 6.71 57.08
C PRO A 14 12.83 5.78 57.04
N PRO A 15 11.65 6.34 56.70
CA PRO A 15 10.95 5.86 55.49
C PRO A 15 10.35 6.97 54.59
N TYR A 16 10.38 6.72 53.28
CA TYR A 16 9.47 7.16 52.20
C TYR A 16 9.13 8.66 51.92
N SER A 17 9.38 9.03 50.65
CA SER A 17 8.58 9.87 49.73
C SER A 17 8.38 11.39 49.94
N ILE A 18 8.95 12.14 48.98
CA ILE A 18 8.39 13.31 48.26
C ILE A 18 8.18 14.62 49.06
N ALA A 19 9.02 15.64 48.77
CA ALA A 19 8.60 16.83 47.99
C ALA A 19 9.75 17.85 47.75
N GLY A 20 9.98 18.21 46.48
CA GLY A 20 10.55 19.51 46.06
C GLY A 20 12.08 19.64 45.86
N VAL A 21 12.44 20.40 44.82
CA VAL A 21 13.80 20.90 44.45
C VAL A 21 14.78 19.79 43.99
N SER A 22 15.22 19.72 42.72
CA SER A 22 14.95 20.59 41.55
C SER A 22 15.14 19.83 40.22
N ASP A 23 14.07 19.65 39.44
CA ASP A 23 14.04 18.84 38.22
C ASP A 23 14.48 19.61 36.94
N GLU A 24 15.74 20.06 36.90
CA GLU A 24 16.35 20.63 35.68
C GLU A 24 17.67 19.94 35.27
N GLY A 25 18.01 18.80 35.91
CA GLY A 25 19.34 18.19 35.80
C GLY A 25 19.48 16.91 34.97
N GLN A 26 18.46 16.06 34.82
CA GLN A 26 18.65 14.66 34.38
C GLN A 26 17.48 14.03 33.57
N GLU A 27 17.07 14.61 32.44
CA GLU A 27 16.28 13.83 31.45
C GLU A 27 16.61 14.07 29.97
N ALA A 28 17.82 14.57 29.68
CA ALA A 28 18.38 14.65 28.32
C ALA A 28 19.20 13.39 27.95
N LEU A 29 18.64 12.19 28.15
CA LEU A 29 19.25 10.96 27.65
C LEU A 29 19.14 10.97 26.11
N TYR A 30 20.27 10.96 25.39
CA TYR A 30 20.30 11.02 23.92
C TYR A 30 19.45 9.90 23.29
N ARG A 31 18.23 10.27 22.85
CA ARG A 31 17.37 9.38 22.05
C ARG A 31 18.07 9.17 20.71
N GLN A 32 18.43 7.94 20.39
CA GLN A 32 19.03 7.64 19.09
C GLN A 32 18.01 7.95 17.97
N PRO A 33 18.43 8.60 16.88
CA PRO A 33 17.63 8.76 15.67
C PRO A 33 16.96 7.46 15.26
N SER A 34 15.66 7.51 14.98
CA SER A 34 14.91 6.32 14.57
C SER A 34 13.78 6.64 13.60
N GLY A 35 13.58 5.73 12.65
CA GLY A 35 12.40 5.66 11.81
C GLY A 35 11.48 4.54 12.27
N LYS A 36 10.30 4.44 11.66
CA LYS A 36 9.34 3.36 11.89
C LYS A 36 9.25 2.45 10.68
N ILE A 37 8.86 1.19 10.88
CA ILE A 37 8.47 0.28 9.79
C ILE A 37 7.32 -0.63 10.20
N PHE A 38 6.49 -1.00 9.23
CA PHE A 38 5.66 -2.19 9.26
C PHE A 38 5.62 -2.83 7.86
N ALA A 39 5.32 -4.12 7.80
CA ALA A 39 5.18 -4.86 6.54
C ALA A 39 3.70 -5.10 6.19
N LYS A 40 3.39 -5.20 4.90
CA LYS A 40 2.08 -5.62 4.36
C LYS A 40 2.27 -6.78 3.38
N ILE A 41 1.74 -7.95 3.73
CA ILE A 41 1.97 -9.19 2.98
C ILE A 41 0.66 -9.71 2.37
N TYR A 42 0.69 -9.90 1.05
CA TYR A 42 -0.42 -10.42 0.25
C TYR A 42 -0.01 -11.68 -0.51
N GLU A 43 -0.98 -12.45 -0.99
CA GLU A 43 -0.75 -13.53 -1.94
C GLU A 43 -0.68 -12.97 -3.37
N LYS A 44 0.36 -13.34 -4.12
CA LYS A 44 0.67 -12.80 -5.45
C LYS A 44 -0.50 -12.91 -6.42
N ASP A 45 -0.66 -11.88 -7.27
CA ASP A 45 -1.78 -11.72 -8.23
C ASP A 45 -3.19 -11.70 -7.61
N THR A 46 -3.29 -11.66 -6.27
CA THR A 46 -4.54 -11.45 -5.53
C THR A 46 -4.46 -10.19 -4.68
N GLU A 47 -5.61 -9.65 -4.25
CA GLU A 47 -5.64 -8.67 -3.16
C GLU A 47 -5.74 -9.34 -1.76
N ARG A 48 -5.51 -10.66 -1.66
CA ARG A 48 -5.75 -11.43 -0.44
C ARG A 48 -4.62 -11.21 0.58
N PRO A 49 -4.88 -10.62 1.75
CA PRO A 49 -3.88 -10.50 2.81
C PRO A 49 -3.57 -11.88 3.40
N ILE A 50 -2.31 -12.12 3.77
CA ILE A 50 -1.89 -13.36 4.44
C ILE A 50 -1.70 -13.09 5.93
N LYS A 51 -2.49 -13.75 6.78
CA LYS A 51 -2.41 -13.68 8.25
C LYS A 51 -1.36 -14.66 8.80
N GLY A 52 -0.63 -14.25 9.84
CA GLY A 52 0.34 -15.10 10.53
C GLY A 52 1.69 -15.28 9.82
N VAL A 53 1.98 -14.51 8.78
CA VAL A 53 3.31 -14.48 8.13
C VAL A 53 4.35 -14.00 9.14
N LYS A 54 5.42 -14.77 9.31
CA LYS A 54 6.58 -14.41 10.13
C LYS A 54 7.45 -13.44 9.34
N VAL A 55 7.66 -12.24 9.87
CA VAL A 55 8.51 -11.19 9.29
C VAL A 55 9.67 -10.95 10.25
N SER A 56 10.90 -11.26 9.85
CA SER A 56 12.10 -11.17 10.70
C SER A 56 13.04 -10.10 10.15
N ILE A 57 13.28 -9.04 10.93
CA ILE A 57 14.12 -7.91 10.55
C ILE A 57 15.51 -8.05 11.16
N TYR A 58 16.55 -7.86 10.35
CA TYR A 58 17.97 -7.95 10.71
C TYR A 58 18.70 -6.67 10.33
N LYS A 59 19.60 -6.18 11.18
CA LYS A 59 20.49 -5.07 10.85
C LYS A 59 21.54 -5.49 9.81
N MET A 60 21.91 -4.60 8.89
CA MET A 60 23.02 -4.84 7.96
C MET A 60 24.29 -4.06 8.35
N THR A 61 25.45 -4.53 7.89
CA THR A 61 26.71 -3.78 7.92
C THR A 61 26.79 -2.79 6.76
N ASN A 62 27.75 -1.87 6.81
CA ASN A 62 28.03 -0.94 5.71
C ASN A 62 28.56 -1.66 4.45
N GLU A 63 29.09 -2.88 4.56
CA GLU A 63 29.46 -3.74 3.43
C GLU A 63 28.32 -4.67 2.97
N GLY A 64 27.08 -4.41 3.40
CA GLY A 64 25.88 -5.13 2.95
C GLY A 64 25.69 -6.53 3.56
N ARG A 65 26.43 -6.88 4.62
CA ARG A 65 26.33 -8.20 5.29
C ARG A 65 25.25 -8.18 6.37
N ILE A 66 24.54 -9.28 6.56
CA ILE A 66 23.55 -9.40 7.64
C ILE A 66 24.27 -9.60 8.99
N LEU A 67 23.96 -8.75 9.98
CA LEU A 67 24.44 -8.89 11.36
C LEU A 67 23.57 -9.90 12.11
N ALA A 68 23.79 -11.19 11.84
CA ALA A 68 23.18 -12.30 12.56
C ALA A 68 24.06 -12.78 13.73
N SER A 69 24.76 -11.87 14.42
CA SER A 69 25.80 -12.24 15.40
C SER A 69 25.23 -12.84 16.69
N ARG A 70 24.02 -12.43 17.07
CA ARG A 70 23.26 -12.90 18.23
C ARG A 70 21.77 -12.88 17.90
N GLN A 71 21.01 -13.85 18.41
CA GLN A 71 19.54 -13.89 18.26
C GLN A 71 18.84 -12.63 18.81
N SER A 72 19.47 -11.93 19.75
CA SER A 72 18.97 -10.68 20.34
C SER A 72 18.98 -9.47 19.41
N GLU A 73 19.57 -9.57 18.21
CA GLU A 73 19.60 -8.49 17.20
C GLU A 73 18.52 -8.67 16.11
N VAL A 74 17.67 -9.70 16.23
CA VAL A 74 16.62 -10.04 15.26
C VAL A 74 15.24 -9.65 15.82
N LEU A 75 14.49 -8.86 15.07
CA LEU A 75 13.14 -8.44 15.44
C LEU A 75 12.10 -9.21 14.64
N THR A 76 11.43 -10.17 15.28
CA THR A 76 10.40 -11.02 14.65
C THR A 76 9.00 -10.48 14.94
N LEU A 77 8.22 -10.30 13.88
CA LEU A 77 6.83 -9.84 13.87
C LEU A 77 5.94 -10.84 13.14
N TYR A 78 4.63 -10.73 13.34
CA TYR A 78 3.62 -11.54 12.67
C TYR A 78 2.53 -10.67 12.07
N THR A 79 1.99 -11.07 10.91
CA THR A 79 0.90 -10.32 10.25
C THR A 79 -0.48 -10.59 10.86
N ASN A 80 -1.30 -9.54 10.93
CA ASN A 80 -2.70 -9.58 11.37
C ASN A 80 -3.64 -10.06 10.23
N GLU A 81 -4.96 -9.97 10.42
CA GLU A 81 -5.95 -10.35 9.40
C GLU A 81 -5.95 -9.49 8.12
N PHE A 82 -5.32 -8.33 8.13
CA PHE A 82 -5.14 -7.45 6.98
C PHE A 82 -3.76 -7.62 6.33
N GLY A 83 -2.98 -8.63 6.76
CA GLY A 83 -1.64 -8.90 6.25
C GLY A 83 -0.59 -7.93 6.78
N GLU A 84 -0.93 -7.10 7.78
CA GLU A 84 -0.07 -6.04 8.30
C GLU A 84 0.63 -6.48 9.59
N THR A 85 1.93 -6.19 9.74
CA THR A 85 2.61 -6.34 11.05
C THR A 85 2.30 -5.16 11.96
N ASN A 86 2.58 -5.32 13.27
CA ASN A 86 2.72 -4.16 14.16
C ASN A 86 3.83 -3.22 13.64
N THR A 87 3.67 -1.92 13.89
CA THR A 87 4.69 -0.91 13.62
C THR A 87 5.78 -0.94 14.70
N VAL A 88 7.04 -0.89 14.28
CA VAL A 88 8.22 -0.90 15.16
C VAL A 88 9.18 0.24 14.81
N ALA A 89 9.92 0.73 15.81
CA ALA A 89 10.96 1.73 15.60
C ALA A 89 12.33 1.07 15.41
N LEU A 90 13.15 1.58 14.49
CA LEU A 90 14.48 1.07 14.15
C LEU A 90 15.50 2.22 14.09
N PRO A 91 16.73 2.04 14.59
CA PRO A 91 17.78 3.07 14.53
C PRO A 91 18.17 3.50 13.11
N THR A 92 18.41 4.80 12.95
CA THR A 92 18.77 5.45 11.67
C THR A 92 19.98 6.37 11.83
N PRO A 93 20.54 6.90 10.73
CA PRO A 93 21.28 8.15 10.75
C PRO A 93 20.35 9.33 11.08
N PRO A 94 20.90 10.49 11.46
CA PRO A 94 20.13 11.73 11.63
C PRO A 94 19.66 12.28 10.27
N LYS A 95 18.45 12.85 10.22
CA LYS A 95 17.81 13.38 9.01
C LYS A 95 18.55 14.54 8.34
N GLU A 96 19.40 15.27 9.07
CA GLU A 96 20.22 16.36 8.52
C GLU A 96 21.18 15.86 7.43
N ASN A 97 21.53 14.56 7.43
CA ASN A 97 22.25 13.91 6.33
C ASN A 97 21.51 14.00 4.97
N ALA A 98 20.18 14.16 4.97
CA ALA A 98 19.37 14.30 3.75
C ALA A 98 19.41 15.72 3.15
N SER A 99 20.06 16.68 3.83
CA SER A 99 20.14 18.09 3.43
C SER A 99 21.36 18.44 2.57
N ASP A 100 22.34 17.54 2.46
CA ASP A 100 23.59 17.76 1.71
C ASP A 100 23.81 16.67 0.63
N PRO A 101 23.91 17.03 -0.68
CA PRO A 101 24.24 16.09 -1.76
C PRO A 101 25.65 15.47 -1.66
N LEU A 102 26.51 15.99 -0.80
CA LEU A 102 27.85 15.46 -0.48
C LEU A 102 27.93 14.89 0.95
N GLY A 103 26.80 14.84 1.67
CA GLY A 103 26.71 14.42 3.06
C GLY A 103 26.84 12.90 3.26
N SER A 104 26.70 12.49 4.53
CA SER A 104 26.62 11.07 4.89
C SER A 104 25.29 10.45 4.45
N LYS A 105 25.21 9.12 4.42
CA LYS A 105 23.96 8.39 4.11
C LYS A 105 22.84 8.75 5.13
N PRO A 106 21.62 9.12 4.70
CA PRO A 106 20.53 9.52 5.60
C PRO A 106 19.62 8.37 6.07
N TYR A 107 19.87 7.14 5.63
CA TYR A 107 19.09 5.96 5.99
C TYR A 107 19.95 4.80 6.49
N SER A 108 19.36 3.94 7.31
CA SER A 108 19.92 2.63 7.68
C SER A 108 19.39 1.55 6.74
N ASP A 109 20.25 0.58 6.41
CA ASP A 109 19.87 -0.61 5.65
C ASP A 109 19.56 -1.79 6.58
N TYR A 110 18.46 -2.48 6.29
CA TYR A 110 18.04 -3.70 6.97
C TYR A 110 17.76 -4.81 5.95
N ALA A 111 17.87 -6.06 6.41
CA ALA A 111 17.38 -7.22 5.70
C ALA A 111 16.09 -7.73 6.35
N ILE A 112 15.16 -8.24 5.55
CA ILE A 112 13.85 -8.72 6.02
C ILE A 112 13.59 -10.11 5.44
N SER A 113 13.51 -11.13 6.29
CA SER A 113 13.01 -12.47 5.95
C SER A 113 11.49 -12.51 6.12
N ILE A 114 10.78 -13.08 5.14
CA ILE A 114 9.33 -13.19 5.09
C ILE A 114 8.98 -14.66 4.85
N GLU A 115 8.39 -15.31 5.85
CA GLU A 115 8.19 -16.77 5.90
C GLU A 115 6.73 -17.10 6.25
N ALA A 116 6.09 -17.98 5.48
CA ALA A 116 4.74 -18.47 5.74
C ALA A 116 4.57 -19.92 5.26
N ALA A 117 3.82 -20.72 6.02
CA ALA A 117 3.53 -22.10 5.63
C ALA A 117 2.71 -22.16 4.34
N GLY A 118 3.17 -22.94 3.36
CA GLY A 118 2.54 -23.06 2.04
C GLY A 118 2.98 -22.02 1.00
N TYR A 119 3.89 -21.10 1.33
CA TYR A 119 4.41 -20.08 0.42
C TYR A 119 5.93 -20.14 0.28
N ALA A 120 6.44 -19.76 -0.90
CA ALA A 120 7.87 -19.59 -1.12
C ALA A 120 8.40 -18.43 -0.23
N PRO A 121 9.48 -18.64 0.56
CA PRO A 121 10.01 -17.61 1.43
C PRO A 121 10.79 -16.55 0.66
N VAL A 122 10.72 -15.29 1.11
CA VAL A 122 11.37 -14.13 0.48
C VAL A 122 12.35 -13.50 1.46
N VAL A 123 13.55 -13.12 1.00
CA VAL A 123 14.54 -12.35 1.77
C VAL A 123 14.90 -11.07 1.02
N LEU A 124 14.47 -9.94 1.57
CA LEU A 124 14.84 -8.61 1.11
C LEU A 124 16.17 -8.19 1.75
N ARG A 125 17.06 -7.55 0.99
CA ARG A 125 18.31 -6.94 1.50
C ARG A 125 18.39 -5.50 1.04
N GLY A 126 18.63 -4.56 1.96
CA GLY A 126 18.66 -3.12 1.65
C GLY A 126 17.31 -2.40 1.80
N THR A 127 16.42 -2.89 2.65
CA THR A 127 15.22 -2.13 3.07
C THR A 127 15.69 -0.89 3.84
N GLN A 128 15.28 0.30 3.39
CA GLN A 128 15.83 1.58 3.85
C GLN A 128 14.92 2.22 4.91
N ILE A 129 15.50 2.68 6.02
CA ILE A 129 14.78 3.38 7.10
C ILE A 129 15.37 4.77 7.32
N PHE A 130 14.54 5.81 7.29
CA PHE A 130 14.88 7.22 7.52
C PHE A 130 14.34 7.70 8.88
N GLU A 131 15.02 8.64 9.55
CA GLU A 131 14.56 9.22 10.81
C GLU A 131 13.18 9.92 10.65
N ASP A 132 12.35 9.85 11.70
CA ASP A 132 11.01 10.46 11.80
C ASP A 132 9.99 10.02 10.73
N VAL A 133 10.33 9.06 9.87
CA VAL A 133 9.50 8.56 8.76
C VAL A 133 8.98 7.15 9.05
N THR A 134 7.72 6.86 8.69
CA THR A 134 7.20 5.48 8.65
C THR A 134 7.43 4.86 7.27
N ALA A 135 8.23 3.79 7.22
CA ALA A 135 8.42 2.94 6.06
C ALA A 135 7.32 1.86 5.96
N VAL A 136 6.90 1.55 4.73
CA VAL A 136 5.91 0.52 4.43
C VAL A 136 6.55 -0.56 3.55
N GLN A 137 6.81 -1.73 4.12
CA GLN A 137 7.35 -2.87 3.37
C GLN A 137 6.21 -3.72 2.81
N LYS A 138 5.69 -3.35 1.63
CA LYS A 138 4.78 -4.24 0.88
C LYS A 138 5.59 -5.42 0.30
N MET A 139 5.04 -6.63 0.32
CA MET A 139 5.50 -7.77 -0.48
C MET A 139 4.35 -8.70 -0.85
N GLU A 140 4.52 -9.47 -1.92
CA GLU A 140 3.59 -10.49 -2.39
C GLU A 140 4.27 -11.87 -2.36
N LEU A 141 3.62 -12.89 -1.78
CA LEU A 141 4.14 -14.25 -1.65
C LEU A 141 3.49 -15.21 -2.66
N ILE A 142 4.27 -16.17 -3.14
CA ILE A 142 3.84 -17.17 -4.14
C ILE A 142 3.48 -18.48 -3.43
N PRO A 143 2.29 -19.07 -3.65
CA PRO A 143 1.98 -20.41 -3.14
C PRO A 143 2.95 -21.47 -3.69
N ILE A 144 3.42 -22.39 -2.86
CA ILE A 144 4.39 -23.43 -3.27
C ILE A 144 3.82 -24.31 -4.40
N SER A 145 2.51 -24.53 -4.41
CA SER A 145 1.79 -25.23 -5.49
C SER A 145 1.88 -24.56 -6.87
N GLU A 146 2.23 -23.27 -6.92
CA GLU A 146 2.39 -22.47 -8.14
C GLU A 146 3.87 -22.14 -8.43
N ALA A 147 4.78 -22.44 -7.51
CA ALA A 147 6.19 -22.05 -7.59
C ALA A 147 7.04 -22.97 -8.51
N GLY A 148 6.57 -24.17 -8.82
CA GLY A 148 7.34 -25.21 -9.53
C GLY A 148 8.42 -25.83 -8.64
N GLU A 149 9.56 -26.23 -9.21
CA GLU A 149 10.73 -26.73 -8.47
C GLU A 149 11.48 -25.60 -7.73
N ARG A 150 10.76 -24.81 -6.91
CA ARG A 150 11.28 -23.66 -6.17
C ARG A 150 10.94 -23.73 -4.67
N ASP A 151 11.52 -24.74 -4.01
CA ASP A 151 11.83 -24.65 -2.57
C ASP A 151 12.97 -23.63 -2.28
N SER A 152 13.53 -23.01 -3.32
CA SER A 152 14.54 -21.96 -3.25
C SER A 152 13.97 -20.63 -2.76
N VAL A 153 14.57 -20.08 -1.70
CA VAL A 153 14.30 -18.72 -1.18
C VAL A 153 14.47 -17.67 -2.29
N GLU A 154 13.48 -16.79 -2.49
CA GLU A 154 13.62 -15.63 -3.38
C GLU A 154 14.37 -14.51 -2.67
N ILE A 155 15.63 -14.27 -3.06
CA ILE A 155 16.46 -13.20 -2.51
C ILE A 155 16.36 -11.97 -3.42
N ILE A 156 15.97 -10.83 -2.85
CA ILE A 156 15.77 -9.57 -3.57
C ILE A 156 16.72 -8.51 -3.00
N ASP A 157 17.64 -8.03 -3.83
CA ASP A 157 18.55 -6.94 -3.50
C ASP A 157 17.93 -5.59 -3.87
N ILE A 158 17.68 -4.76 -2.87
CA ILE A 158 17.23 -3.38 -2.99
C ILE A 158 18.51 -2.51 -3.05
N PRO A 159 18.89 -1.95 -4.22
CA PRO A 159 20.09 -1.12 -4.32
C PRO A 159 19.92 0.23 -3.59
N ALA A 160 21.01 1.00 -3.49
CA ALA A 160 21.01 2.32 -2.87
C ALA A 160 20.06 3.32 -3.59
N HIS A 161 19.53 4.28 -2.84
CA HIS A 161 18.70 5.39 -3.35
C HIS A 161 19.41 6.15 -4.50
N THR A 162 18.69 6.66 -5.52
CA THR A 162 19.33 7.22 -6.74
C THR A 162 20.22 8.42 -6.45
N LEU A 163 19.80 9.31 -5.55
CA LEU A 163 20.59 10.45 -5.05
C LEU A 163 21.96 10.06 -4.44
N ILE A 164 22.20 8.78 -4.11
CA ILE A 164 23.50 8.26 -3.65
C ILE A 164 24.17 7.40 -4.72
N GLY A 165 23.45 6.39 -5.22
CA GLY A 165 23.98 5.34 -6.09
C GLY A 165 24.48 5.84 -7.45
N GLN A 166 25.25 4.99 -8.13
CA GLN A 166 25.63 5.21 -9.53
C GLN A 166 24.70 4.42 -10.44
N TYR A 167 24.02 5.11 -11.34
CA TYR A 167 23.03 4.56 -12.25
C TYR A 167 23.30 5.04 -13.69
N PRO A 168 22.96 4.23 -14.72
CA PRO A 168 23.04 4.68 -16.11
C PRO A 168 22.24 5.96 -16.30
N GLN A 169 22.85 6.97 -16.93
CA GLN A 169 22.12 8.19 -17.29
C GLN A 169 21.23 7.92 -18.51
N GLN A 170 20.11 8.65 -18.60
CA GLN A 170 19.23 8.60 -19.76
C GLN A 170 20.02 8.92 -21.04
N GLU A 171 19.77 8.14 -22.10
CA GLU A 171 20.37 8.35 -23.42
C GLU A 171 20.01 9.74 -23.99
N SER A 172 20.62 10.13 -25.12
CA SER A 172 20.65 11.54 -25.49
C SER A 172 19.23 12.10 -25.63
N GLN A 173 18.94 13.12 -24.80
CA GLN A 173 17.60 13.68 -24.65
C GLN A 173 17.07 14.34 -25.93
N GLN A 174 17.88 14.44 -26.98
CA GLN A 174 17.49 14.91 -28.31
C GLN A 174 17.03 13.78 -29.24
N GLU A 175 17.58 12.56 -29.10
CA GLU A 175 17.15 11.41 -29.90
C GLU A 175 15.81 10.89 -29.40
N LEU A 176 15.67 10.71 -28.08
CA LEU A 176 14.39 10.33 -27.48
C LEU A 176 13.31 11.39 -27.75
N GLN A 177 13.64 12.69 -27.65
CA GLN A 177 12.68 13.77 -27.95
C GLN A 177 12.23 13.75 -29.43
N LYS A 178 13.14 13.56 -30.39
CA LYS A 178 12.79 13.45 -31.81
C LYS A 178 11.93 12.22 -32.13
N GLU A 179 12.22 11.09 -31.49
CA GLU A 179 11.42 9.88 -31.64
C GLU A 179 10.00 10.10 -31.09
N LEU A 180 9.86 10.78 -29.94
CA LEU A 180 8.57 11.16 -29.38
C LEU A 180 7.81 12.16 -30.28
N GLU A 181 8.48 13.18 -30.81
CA GLU A 181 7.90 14.15 -31.77
C GLU A 181 7.38 13.45 -33.03
N THR A 182 8.17 12.53 -33.60
CA THR A 182 7.77 11.73 -34.78
C THR A 182 6.56 10.82 -34.46
N GLN A 183 6.49 10.25 -33.25
CA GLN A 183 5.34 9.43 -32.82
C GLN A 183 4.10 10.26 -32.45
N GLN A 184 4.25 11.57 -32.23
CA GLN A 184 3.13 12.50 -32.04
C GLN A 184 2.54 12.95 -33.39
N GLU A 185 3.37 13.27 -34.39
CA GLU A 185 2.91 13.64 -35.74
C GLU A 185 2.10 12.54 -36.45
N ILE A 186 2.31 11.28 -36.08
CA ILE A 186 1.60 10.11 -36.64
C ILE A 186 0.18 9.92 -36.06
N ARG A 187 -0.26 10.75 -35.10
CA ARG A 187 -1.58 10.62 -34.44
C ARG A 187 -2.58 11.65 -34.94
N GLU A 188 -3.57 11.19 -35.71
CA GLU A 188 -4.63 12.01 -36.34
C GLU A 188 -5.66 12.62 -35.36
N ASP A 189 -5.46 12.50 -34.04
CA ASP A 189 -6.48 12.78 -33.04
C ASP A 189 -5.84 13.22 -31.70
N SER A 190 -6.07 14.49 -31.34
CA SER A 190 -5.60 15.14 -30.12
C SER A 190 -6.68 15.27 -29.03
N ASP A 191 -7.92 14.85 -29.31
CA ASP A 191 -9.09 15.05 -28.43
C ASP A 191 -9.39 13.79 -27.60
N ARG A 192 -8.34 13.21 -27.02
CA ARG A 192 -8.42 12.00 -26.17
C ARG A 192 -8.20 12.35 -24.72
N ASP A 193 -9.19 11.98 -23.90
CA ASP A 193 -9.11 12.10 -22.45
C ASP A 193 -7.92 11.32 -21.87
N ILE A 194 -7.19 11.96 -20.96
CA ILE A 194 -6.03 11.36 -20.30
C ILE A 194 -6.52 10.45 -19.20
N VAL A 195 -6.47 9.15 -19.48
CA VAL A 195 -6.82 8.07 -18.56
C VAL A 195 -5.62 7.63 -17.74
N ILE A 196 -5.79 7.61 -16.41
CA ILE A 196 -4.85 6.90 -15.52
C ILE A 196 -5.30 5.43 -15.41
N PRO A 197 -4.44 4.44 -15.73
CA PRO A 197 -4.81 3.02 -15.68
C PRO A 197 -4.78 2.47 -14.24
N GLU A 198 -5.52 1.37 -14.00
CA GLU A 198 -5.48 0.66 -12.71
C GLU A 198 -4.11 -0.02 -12.47
N PHE A 199 -3.52 -0.60 -13.52
CA PHE A 199 -2.27 -1.37 -13.48
C PHE A 199 -1.23 -0.82 -14.46
N ILE A 200 0.04 -1.13 -14.19
CA ILE A 200 1.19 -0.89 -15.06
C ILE A 200 2.12 -2.11 -15.04
N THR A 201 2.75 -2.41 -16.17
CA THR A 201 3.65 -3.54 -16.39
C THR A 201 5.07 -3.03 -16.58
N VAL A 202 5.91 -3.21 -15.57
CA VAL A 202 7.31 -2.75 -15.55
C VAL A 202 8.23 -3.85 -16.06
N HIS A 203 9.04 -3.54 -17.06
CA HIS A 203 10.07 -4.43 -17.59
C HIS A 203 11.42 -4.17 -16.91
N ASP A 204 11.96 -5.17 -16.22
CA ASP A 204 13.15 -5.02 -15.35
C ASP A 204 14.47 -5.20 -16.11
N GLY A 205 14.64 -4.47 -17.21
CA GLY A 205 15.80 -4.59 -18.09
C GLY A 205 15.79 -3.62 -19.27
N HIS A 206 16.70 -3.85 -20.21
CA HIS A 206 16.81 -3.07 -21.44
C HIS A 206 15.67 -3.43 -22.41
N PRO A 207 14.97 -2.45 -23.03
CA PRO A 207 13.67 -2.64 -23.69
C PRO A 207 13.68 -3.48 -24.99
N ASN A 208 14.80 -4.10 -25.35
CA ASN A 208 14.97 -5.04 -26.45
C ASN A 208 15.57 -6.40 -26.00
N THR A 209 15.66 -6.67 -24.69
CA THR A 209 16.23 -7.92 -24.12
C THR A 209 15.20 -8.66 -23.25
N PRO A 210 15.25 -10.00 -23.14
CA PRO A 210 14.42 -10.72 -22.18
C PRO A 210 14.76 -10.33 -20.73
N ALA A 211 13.76 -9.89 -19.97
CA ALA A 211 13.86 -9.59 -18.54
C ALA A 211 12.51 -9.88 -17.85
N ARG A 212 12.46 -9.80 -16.52
CA ARG A 212 11.24 -10.06 -15.73
C ARG A 212 10.28 -8.88 -15.86
N ASN A 213 9.02 -9.16 -16.17
CA ASN A 213 7.95 -8.16 -16.14
C ASN A 213 7.23 -8.24 -14.78
N TYR A 214 7.03 -7.10 -14.12
CA TYR A 214 6.23 -6.96 -12.90
C TYR A 214 4.97 -6.16 -13.20
N LYS A 215 3.80 -6.80 -13.10
CA LYS A 215 2.50 -6.11 -13.14
C LYS A 215 2.14 -5.68 -11.72
N MET A 216 1.81 -4.40 -11.53
CA MET A 216 1.37 -3.85 -10.25
C MET A 216 0.35 -2.73 -10.46
N ARG A 217 -0.30 -2.27 -9.38
CA ARG A 217 -1.13 -1.05 -9.46
C ARG A 217 -0.30 0.14 -9.90
N PHE A 218 -0.86 0.98 -10.76
CA PHE A 218 -0.20 2.21 -11.21
C PHE A 218 0.19 3.11 -10.02
N LYS A 219 -0.66 3.24 -8.99
CA LYS A 219 -0.33 3.93 -7.73
C LYS A 219 0.89 3.34 -7.02
N ASP A 220 0.92 2.01 -6.88
CA ASP A 220 2.01 1.30 -6.18
C ASP A 220 3.34 1.50 -6.94
N TYR A 221 3.32 1.62 -8.27
CA TYR A 221 4.48 2.01 -9.09
C TYR A 221 4.95 3.44 -8.81
N ILE A 222 4.06 4.44 -8.87
CA ILE A 222 4.43 5.85 -8.62
C ILE A 222 5.04 6.01 -7.22
N LYS A 223 4.47 5.33 -6.20
CA LYS A 223 5.01 5.29 -4.83
C LYS A 223 6.39 4.62 -4.75
N ASN A 224 6.63 3.54 -5.49
CA ASN A 224 7.95 2.91 -5.58
C ASN A 224 8.99 3.81 -6.27
N VAL A 225 8.62 4.53 -7.33
CA VAL A 225 9.53 5.45 -8.04
C VAL A 225 9.89 6.64 -7.15
N ILE A 226 8.93 7.33 -6.52
CA ILE A 226 9.29 8.46 -5.63
C ILE A 226 10.16 8.02 -4.44
N ALA A 227 9.89 6.85 -3.85
CA ALA A 227 10.70 6.27 -2.77
C ALA A 227 12.09 5.77 -3.24
N SER A 228 12.33 5.76 -4.55
CA SER A 228 13.64 5.48 -5.16
C SER A 228 14.43 6.76 -5.49
N GLU A 229 13.70 7.86 -5.73
CA GLU A 229 14.18 9.09 -6.38
C GLU A 229 14.25 10.31 -5.46
N VAL A 230 13.53 10.30 -4.32
CA VAL A 230 13.38 11.46 -3.43
C VAL A 230 13.42 11.04 -1.96
N TYR A 231 14.23 11.72 -1.13
CA TYR A 231 14.27 11.44 0.30
C TYR A 231 12.96 11.84 1.00
N PRO A 232 12.33 10.96 1.80
CA PRO A 232 11.05 11.21 2.47
C PRO A 232 11.11 12.22 3.63
N THR A 233 12.30 12.71 3.96
CA THR A 233 12.54 13.75 4.98
C THR A 233 12.51 15.17 4.42
N TRP A 234 12.41 15.36 3.10
CA TRP A 234 12.33 16.67 2.47
C TRP A 234 10.97 17.35 2.68
N LYS A 235 10.95 18.69 2.60
CA LYS A 235 9.71 19.50 2.70
C LYS A 235 8.64 19.07 1.71
N LYS A 236 7.37 19.13 2.15
CA LYS A 236 6.18 18.70 1.39
C LYS A 236 6.17 19.20 -0.05
N ASP A 237 6.48 20.48 -0.29
CA ASP A 237 6.48 21.07 -1.64
C ASP A 237 7.54 20.48 -2.58
N ALA A 238 8.69 20.02 -2.06
CA ALA A 238 9.64 19.25 -2.86
C ALA A 238 9.07 17.86 -3.17
N LEU A 239 8.44 17.19 -2.20
CA LEU A 239 7.82 15.88 -2.43
C LEU A 239 6.68 15.96 -3.47
N LEU A 240 5.79 16.95 -3.37
CA LEU A 240 4.70 17.21 -4.31
C LEU A 240 5.20 17.56 -5.71
N ALA A 241 6.23 18.40 -5.83
CA ALA A 241 6.82 18.77 -7.12
C ALA A 241 7.39 17.54 -7.85
N ASN A 242 8.12 16.68 -7.12
CA ASN A 242 8.62 15.42 -7.68
C ASN A 242 7.50 14.42 -7.96
N ALA A 243 6.51 14.28 -7.07
CA ALA A 243 5.38 13.37 -7.27
C ALA A 243 4.61 13.71 -8.55
N LEU A 244 4.30 14.99 -8.79
CA LEU A 244 3.59 15.45 -9.99
C LEU A 244 4.47 15.37 -11.25
N CYS A 245 5.79 15.59 -11.12
CA CYS A 245 6.76 15.33 -12.19
C CYS A 245 6.76 13.85 -12.60
N ILE A 246 6.90 12.93 -11.62
CA ILE A 246 6.91 11.48 -11.84
C ILE A 246 5.59 11.03 -12.46
N MET A 247 4.46 11.45 -11.88
CA MET A 247 3.10 11.17 -12.36
C MET A 247 2.92 11.56 -13.84
N THR A 248 3.34 12.78 -14.20
CA THR A 248 3.22 13.27 -15.58
C THR A 248 4.14 12.51 -16.53
N PHE A 249 5.37 12.18 -16.12
CA PHE A 249 6.29 11.38 -16.92
C PHE A 249 5.68 9.99 -17.21
N THR A 250 5.22 9.27 -16.19
CA THR A 250 4.65 7.93 -16.39
C THR A 250 3.42 7.98 -17.31
N LEU A 251 2.54 8.97 -17.13
CA LEU A 251 1.39 9.16 -18.02
C LEU A 251 1.79 9.52 -19.46
N ASN A 252 2.84 10.31 -19.66
CA ASN A 252 3.37 10.60 -21.00
C ASN A 252 3.86 9.30 -21.68
N ARG A 253 4.59 8.43 -20.96
CA ARG A 253 5.07 7.14 -21.51
C ARG A 253 3.91 6.21 -21.88
N ILE A 254 2.88 6.10 -21.03
CA ILE A 254 1.66 5.31 -21.33
C ILE A 254 0.89 5.91 -22.51
N TYR A 255 0.70 7.24 -22.52
CA TYR A 255 -0.04 7.94 -23.58
C TYR A 255 0.62 7.76 -24.94
N ILE A 256 1.94 7.95 -25.04
CA ILE A 256 2.69 7.82 -26.31
C ILE A 256 2.93 6.35 -26.67
N ASN A 257 3.04 5.45 -25.68
CA ASN A 257 3.23 4.01 -25.84
C ASN A 257 4.41 3.63 -26.76
N PRO A 258 5.66 4.02 -26.42
CA PRO A 258 6.86 3.69 -27.19
C PRO A 258 7.22 2.19 -27.14
N TYR A 259 6.56 1.41 -26.28
CA TYR A 259 6.76 -0.04 -26.12
C TYR A 259 5.61 -0.87 -26.73
N LYS A 260 4.80 -0.25 -27.60
CA LYS A 260 3.67 -0.86 -28.31
C LYS A 260 4.09 -2.19 -28.97
N GLY A 261 3.42 -3.27 -28.58
CA GLY A 261 3.68 -4.63 -29.07
C GLY A 261 4.73 -5.43 -28.29
N LYS A 262 5.44 -4.83 -27.31
CA LYS A 262 6.47 -5.51 -26.51
C LYS A 262 5.94 -6.21 -25.24
N GLY A 263 4.68 -6.01 -24.88
CA GLY A 263 4.05 -6.66 -23.72
C GLY A 263 4.43 -6.06 -22.35
N PHE A 264 4.90 -4.80 -22.35
CA PHE A 264 5.13 -4.00 -21.14
C PHE A 264 4.87 -2.52 -21.43
N ASP A 265 4.66 -1.74 -20.37
CA ASP A 265 4.25 -0.33 -20.44
C ASP A 265 5.41 0.64 -20.19
N ILE A 266 6.40 0.23 -19.38
CA ILE A 266 7.57 1.05 -18.98
C ILE A 266 8.75 0.15 -18.54
N THR A 267 9.99 0.63 -18.57
CA THR A 267 11.15 -0.07 -17.99
C THR A 267 11.45 0.36 -16.54
N SER A 268 12.30 -0.40 -15.85
CA SER A 268 12.78 -0.08 -14.48
C SER A 268 14.05 0.79 -14.43
N THR A 269 14.52 1.27 -15.59
CA THR A 269 15.89 1.77 -15.77
C THR A 269 15.94 3.25 -16.13
N THR A 270 16.84 3.97 -15.48
CA THR A 270 17.12 5.41 -15.70
C THR A 270 17.75 5.73 -17.06
N GLN A 271 18.10 4.70 -17.85
CA GLN A 271 18.59 4.86 -19.23
C GLN A 271 17.46 5.23 -20.20
N PHE A 272 16.22 4.80 -19.92
CA PHE A 272 15.05 5.01 -20.78
C PHE A 272 13.90 5.69 -20.04
N ASP A 273 13.56 5.20 -18.84
CA ASP A 273 12.41 5.64 -18.04
C ASP A 273 12.83 6.05 -16.62
N GLN A 274 12.17 5.53 -15.58
CA GLN A 274 12.29 5.96 -14.18
C GLN A 274 12.76 4.81 -13.28
N LYS A 275 13.41 5.10 -12.15
CA LYS A 275 13.91 4.02 -11.27
C LYS A 275 12.79 3.35 -10.49
N TYR A 276 12.25 2.26 -11.04
CA TYR A 276 11.55 1.23 -10.27
C TYR A 276 12.55 0.30 -9.58
N THR A 277 12.15 -0.36 -8.49
CA THR A 277 12.90 -1.45 -7.86
C THR A 277 11.94 -2.43 -7.19
N HIS A 278 12.00 -3.70 -7.60
CA HIS A 278 11.25 -4.78 -6.98
C HIS A 278 11.62 -4.94 -5.49
N GLY A 279 10.63 -5.20 -4.64
CA GLY A 279 10.82 -5.34 -3.19
C GLY A 279 11.13 -4.06 -2.40
N ARG A 280 11.41 -2.90 -3.04
CA ARG A 280 11.67 -1.66 -2.29
C ARG A 280 10.45 -1.21 -1.49
N ASN A 281 10.68 -0.87 -0.22
CA ASN A 281 9.70 -0.25 0.68
C ASN A 281 9.37 1.19 0.27
N THR A 282 8.15 1.63 0.57
CA THR A 282 7.72 3.04 0.39
C THR A 282 7.71 3.79 1.72
N PHE A 283 7.32 5.06 1.73
CA PHE A 283 7.40 5.94 2.90
C PHE A 283 6.18 6.85 3.03
N GLU A 284 5.66 7.00 4.24
CA GLU A 284 4.46 7.79 4.58
C GLU A 284 4.41 9.16 3.90
N HIS A 285 5.44 10.00 4.05
CA HIS A 285 5.45 11.35 3.46
C HIS A 285 5.49 11.38 1.92
N THR A 286 6.19 10.44 1.27
CA THR A 286 6.18 10.35 -0.20
C THR A 286 4.89 9.73 -0.73
N ASP A 287 4.32 8.81 0.05
CA ASP A 287 3.07 8.12 -0.26
C ASP A 287 1.87 9.07 -0.19
N ASP A 288 1.85 9.96 0.81
CA ASP A 288 0.89 11.06 0.94
C ASP A 288 1.05 12.07 -0.20
N ALA A 289 2.29 12.46 -0.54
CA ALA A 289 2.55 13.38 -1.65
C ALA A 289 2.08 12.80 -3.00
N VAL A 290 2.25 11.50 -3.23
CA VAL A 290 1.68 10.80 -4.39
C VAL A 290 0.16 10.76 -4.34
N ASP A 291 -0.45 10.49 -3.17
CA ASP A 291 -1.90 10.44 -3.04
C ASP A 291 -2.58 11.80 -3.27
N GLU A 292 -1.92 12.91 -2.91
CA GLU A 292 -2.39 14.29 -3.15
C GLU A 292 -2.34 14.71 -4.62
N VAL A 293 -1.31 14.28 -5.36
CA VAL A 293 -1.19 14.57 -6.80
C VAL A 293 -1.79 13.50 -7.71
N PHE A 294 -2.37 12.42 -7.17
CA PHE A 294 -2.70 11.19 -7.92
C PHE A 294 -3.71 11.34 -9.08
N LYS A 295 -4.36 12.49 -9.23
CA LYS A 295 -5.27 12.81 -10.35
C LYS A 295 -4.75 13.95 -11.24
N GLN A 296 -3.61 14.51 -10.90
CA GLN A 296 -3.04 15.70 -11.53
C GLN A 296 -1.95 15.29 -12.52
N TYR A 297 -1.86 16.01 -13.64
CA TYR A 297 -0.72 15.94 -14.55
C TYR A 297 -0.41 17.33 -15.10
N LEU A 298 0.82 17.54 -15.55
CA LEU A 298 1.21 18.77 -16.23
C LEU A 298 0.94 18.64 -17.73
N ALA A 299 0.23 19.61 -18.29
CA ALA A 299 0.05 19.78 -19.72
C ALA A 299 0.70 21.09 -20.17
N LYS A 300 0.91 21.24 -21.48
CA LYS A 300 1.17 22.55 -22.08
C LYS A 300 -0.12 23.37 -22.15
N HIS A 301 0.00 24.70 -22.11
CA HIS A 301 -1.18 25.57 -22.11
C HIS A 301 -2.05 25.36 -23.36
N GLY A 302 -3.28 24.89 -23.15
CA GLY A 302 -4.22 24.57 -24.23
C GLY A 302 -4.14 23.15 -24.79
N GLU A 303 -3.18 22.33 -24.37
CA GLU A 303 -3.05 20.92 -24.78
C GLU A 303 -3.66 19.98 -23.73
N ASN A 304 -4.18 18.82 -24.16
CA ASN A 304 -4.52 17.70 -23.27
C ASN A 304 -3.34 16.73 -23.04
N THR A 305 -2.28 16.79 -23.86
CA THR A 305 -1.17 15.83 -23.80
C THR A 305 -0.37 15.96 -22.49
N PRO A 306 -0.07 14.85 -21.78
CA PRO A 306 0.82 14.88 -20.62
C PRO A 306 2.23 15.30 -21.04
N PHE A 307 2.74 16.37 -20.45
CA PHE A 307 4.02 16.98 -20.81
C PHE A 307 5.20 16.07 -20.47
N PHE A 308 6.16 15.92 -21.39
CA PHE A 308 7.35 15.09 -21.18
C PHE A 308 8.31 15.76 -20.17
N THR A 309 8.03 15.48 -18.90
CA THR A 309 8.64 16.06 -17.70
C THR A 309 10.02 15.45 -17.44
N GLN A 310 11.00 15.84 -18.27
CA GLN A 310 12.40 15.41 -18.11
C GLN A 310 12.91 15.80 -16.71
N TYR A 311 13.61 14.88 -16.06
CA TYR A 311 14.18 15.06 -14.72
C TYR A 311 15.55 14.36 -14.58
N ARG A 312 16.39 14.80 -13.64
CA ARG A 312 17.68 14.15 -13.25
C ARG A 312 18.02 14.44 -11.78
N ASP A 313 18.92 13.67 -11.17
CA ASP A 313 19.59 13.98 -9.88
C ASP A 313 20.13 15.44 -9.85
N GLY A 314 20.87 15.80 -10.91
CA GLY A 314 21.41 17.13 -11.14
C GLY A 314 22.93 17.14 -11.12
N LYS A 315 23.52 18.08 -10.37
CA LYS A 315 24.93 18.02 -9.95
C LYS A 315 24.96 17.88 -8.43
N LYS A 316 25.84 17.02 -7.90
CA LYS A 316 26.09 16.90 -6.46
C LYS A 316 26.90 18.11 -5.95
N GLN A 317 26.23 19.27 -5.87
CA GLN A 317 26.75 20.55 -5.38
C GLN A 317 25.64 21.28 -4.63
N THR A 318 25.90 21.69 -3.39
CA THR A 318 24.96 22.34 -2.47
C THR A 318 24.32 23.60 -3.07
N CYS A 319 23.04 23.50 -3.42
CA CYS A 319 22.15 24.59 -3.88
C CYS A 319 22.71 25.58 -4.93
N LEU A 320 23.71 25.18 -5.74
CA LEU A 320 24.07 25.91 -6.95
C LEU A 320 22.96 25.70 -7.99
N PHE A 321 22.26 26.80 -8.33
CA PHE A 321 21.13 26.79 -9.26
C PHE A 321 21.53 26.32 -10.66
N ALA A 322 21.49 25.01 -10.90
CA ALA A 322 21.60 24.45 -12.22
C ALA A 322 20.33 24.80 -13.02
N LYS A 323 20.34 25.96 -13.68
CA LYS A 323 19.28 26.37 -14.61
C LYS A 323 19.45 25.63 -15.95
N ARG A 324 18.66 24.58 -16.15
CA ARG A 324 18.26 24.12 -17.49
C ARG A 324 16.73 24.16 -17.58
N PRO A 325 16.14 25.26 -18.09
CA PRO A 325 14.70 25.30 -18.38
C PRO A 325 14.31 24.11 -19.28
N GLY A 326 13.20 23.46 -18.96
CA GLY A 326 12.74 22.22 -19.59
C GLY A 326 13.10 20.94 -18.83
N MET A 327 13.86 20.98 -17.74
CA MET A 327 14.23 19.79 -16.96
C MET A 327 14.31 20.08 -15.45
N LEU A 328 13.61 19.26 -14.64
CA LEU A 328 13.62 19.33 -13.18
C LEU A 328 14.87 18.64 -12.61
N TYR A 329 15.35 19.12 -11.46
CA TYR A 329 16.47 18.49 -10.74
C TYR A 329 16.09 18.07 -9.32
N GLN A 330 16.45 16.83 -8.96
CA GLN A 330 16.30 16.20 -7.63
C GLN A 330 16.55 17.19 -6.49
N TRP A 331 17.82 17.48 -6.22
CA TRP A 331 18.28 18.46 -5.23
C TRP A 331 17.84 19.90 -5.49
N GLY A 332 17.46 20.21 -6.74
CA GLY A 332 16.91 21.50 -7.11
C GLY A 332 15.56 21.77 -6.45
N THR A 333 14.66 20.77 -6.41
CA THR A 333 13.36 20.88 -5.73
C THR A 333 13.53 21.15 -4.23
N TYR A 334 14.41 20.40 -3.56
CA TYR A 334 14.79 20.62 -2.16
C TYR A 334 15.24 22.06 -1.91
N CYS A 335 16.25 22.55 -2.65
CA CYS A 335 16.81 23.90 -2.50
C CYS A 335 15.84 25.06 -2.81
N LEU A 336 14.70 24.80 -3.44
CA LEU A 336 13.64 25.79 -3.70
C LEU A 336 12.52 25.71 -2.65
N ALA A 337 12.11 24.51 -2.23
CA ALA A 337 11.18 24.32 -1.11
C ALA A 337 11.80 24.81 0.22
N GLU A 338 13.11 24.68 0.40
CA GLU A 338 13.82 25.27 1.53
C GLU A 338 13.72 26.80 1.59
N LYS A 339 13.52 27.46 0.44
CA LYS A 339 13.32 28.91 0.31
C LYS A 339 11.85 29.32 0.38
N GLY A 340 10.95 28.38 0.72
CA GLY A 340 9.52 28.63 0.88
C GLY A 340 8.73 28.71 -0.43
N MET A 341 9.30 28.27 -1.56
CA MET A 341 8.55 28.17 -2.82
C MET A 341 7.57 26.98 -2.77
N THR A 342 6.34 27.21 -3.19
CA THR A 342 5.32 26.14 -3.31
C THR A 342 5.65 25.19 -4.47
N TYR A 343 5.10 23.97 -4.43
CA TYR A 343 5.36 22.96 -5.47
C TYR A 343 5.00 23.45 -6.89
N LEU A 344 3.97 24.29 -7.03
CA LEU A 344 3.59 24.89 -8.32
C LEU A 344 4.60 25.93 -8.80
N GLU A 345 5.21 26.70 -7.90
CA GLU A 345 6.27 27.64 -8.25
C GLU A 345 7.58 26.93 -8.58
N ILE A 346 7.89 25.82 -7.88
CA ILE A 346 9.01 24.93 -8.20
C ILE A 346 8.83 24.33 -9.60
N LEU A 347 7.64 23.83 -9.94
CA LEU A 347 7.36 23.28 -11.26
C LEU A 347 7.42 24.36 -12.36
N LYS A 348 6.86 25.55 -12.13
CA LYS A 348 6.95 26.71 -13.05
C LYS A 348 8.37 27.29 -13.19
N TYR A 349 9.25 27.06 -12.22
CA TYR A 349 10.67 27.42 -12.32
C TYR A 349 11.40 26.54 -13.34
N TYR A 350 11.10 25.23 -13.37
CA TYR A 350 11.73 24.28 -14.29
C TYR A 350 11.06 24.23 -15.65
N TYR A 351 9.73 24.26 -15.70
CA TYR A 351 8.95 24.09 -16.91
C TYR A 351 8.18 25.37 -17.25
N LYS A 352 8.35 25.87 -18.47
CA LYS A 352 7.60 27.02 -18.98
C LYS A 352 6.29 26.59 -19.61
N ASP A 353 5.30 27.48 -19.57
CA ASP A 353 4.04 27.40 -20.32
C ASP A 353 3.25 26.11 -20.02
N ILE A 354 3.35 25.64 -18.77
CA ILE A 354 2.63 24.49 -18.23
C ILE A 354 1.44 24.91 -17.39
N GLU A 355 0.43 24.05 -17.38
CA GLU A 355 -0.72 24.10 -16.50
C GLU A 355 -0.99 22.73 -15.86
N VAL A 356 -1.62 22.73 -14.68
CA VAL A 356 -2.05 21.50 -14.03
C VAL A 356 -3.43 21.14 -14.58
N ARG A 357 -3.54 19.98 -15.22
CA ARG A 357 -4.82 19.39 -15.63
C ARG A 357 -5.16 18.20 -14.74
N LEU A 358 -6.44 17.88 -14.67
CA LEU A 358 -6.93 16.66 -14.03
C LEU A 358 -7.08 15.59 -15.10
N ALA A 359 -6.54 14.40 -14.84
CA ALA A 359 -6.76 13.21 -15.65
C ALA A 359 -8.06 12.52 -15.23
N GLU A 360 -8.77 11.98 -16.22
CA GLU A 360 -9.91 11.09 -15.98
C GLU A 360 -9.38 9.78 -15.37
N PHE A 361 -10.08 9.29 -14.34
CA PHE A 361 -9.52 8.23 -13.51
C PHE A 361 -10.32 6.91 -13.66
N ILE A 362 -9.71 5.88 -14.26
CA ILE A 362 -10.25 4.51 -14.28
C ILE A 362 -9.85 3.76 -13.00
N GLN A 363 -10.61 4.03 -11.94
CA GLN A 363 -10.78 3.23 -10.72
C GLN A 363 -12.29 3.05 -10.57
N VAL A 364 -12.71 2.05 -9.77
CA VAL A 364 -14.10 1.53 -9.67
C VAL A 364 -14.45 0.54 -10.79
N ILE A 365 -13.82 0.67 -11.96
CA ILE A 365 -14.16 -0.05 -13.19
C ILE A 365 -13.43 -1.40 -13.26
N LYS A 366 -14.17 -2.51 -13.14
CA LYS A 366 -13.65 -3.83 -13.53
C LYS A 366 -13.45 -3.87 -15.05
N SER A 367 -12.36 -4.46 -15.54
CA SER A 367 -12.16 -4.72 -16.97
C SER A 367 -13.26 -5.64 -17.52
N PHE A 368 -13.62 -5.49 -18.81
CA PHE A 368 -14.55 -6.39 -19.48
C PHE A 368 -14.05 -7.84 -19.38
N PRO A 369 -14.86 -8.83 -18.98
CA PRO A 369 -14.42 -10.21 -18.70
C PRO A 369 -14.06 -11.04 -19.96
N GLY A 370 -13.76 -10.40 -21.10
CA GLY A 370 -13.43 -11.04 -22.37
C GLY A 370 -14.57 -11.86 -22.99
N LYS A 371 -15.79 -11.79 -22.44
CA LYS A 371 -16.96 -12.59 -22.84
C LYS A 371 -18.23 -11.78 -22.63
N ILE A 372 -19.07 -11.72 -23.67
CA ILE A 372 -20.38 -11.05 -23.64
C ILE A 372 -21.26 -11.68 -22.55
N LEU A 373 -21.82 -10.87 -21.67
CA LEU A 373 -22.78 -11.33 -20.65
C LEU A 373 -24.20 -11.29 -21.20
N LYS A 374 -25.00 -12.32 -20.92
CA LYS A 374 -26.38 -12.47 -21.42
C LYS A 374 -27.19 -13.37 -20.48
N GLU A 375 -28.48 -13.51 -20.74
CA GLU A 375 -29.36 -14.36 -19.94
C GLU A 375 -28.82 -15.79 -19.76
N GLY A 376 -28.96 -16.31 -18.54
CA GLY A 376 -28.43 -17.61 -18.12
C GLY A 376 -27.00 -17.59 -17.58
N HIS A 377 -26.24 -16.49 -17.73
CA HIS A 377 -24.90 -16.40 -17.12
C HIS A 377 -25.00 -16.17 -15.60
N GLN A 378 -24.17 -16.87 -14.82
CA GLN A 378 -24.02 -16.65 -13.38
C GLN A 378 -22.53 -16.51 -13.00
N ASN A 379 -22.09 -15.33 -12.54
CA ASN A 379 -20.72 -15.05 -12.10
C ASN A 379 -20.57 -13.62 -11.51
N ALA A 380 -19.39 -13.31 -10.97
CA ALA A 380 -19.07 -12.00 -10.37
C ALA A 380 -19.11 -10.81 -11.35
N ALA A 381 -18.94 -11.01 -12.67
CA ALA A 381 -19.09 -9.92 -13.65
C ALA A 381 -20.57 -9.55 -13.87
N VAL A 382 -21.48 -10.52 -13.76
CA VAL A 382 -22.93 -10.27 -13.69
C VAL A 382 -23.29 -9.49 -12.41
N GLU A 383 -22.73 -9.89 -11.27
CA GLU A 383 -22.92 -9.17 -9.99
C GLU A 383 -22.42 -7.72 -10.09
N THR A 384 -21.34 -7.49 -10.85
CA THR A 384 -20.77 -6.16 -11.11
C THR A 384 -21.74 -5.27 -11.90
N ILE A 385 -22.28 -5.71 -13.04
CA ILE A 385 -23.26 -4.90 -13.79
C ILE A 385 -24.56 -4.66 -13.01
N GLN A 386 -24.97 -5.60 -12.15
CA GLN A 386 -26.15 -5.42 -11.30
C GLN A 386 -25.92 -4.30 -10.26
N LYS A 387 -24.71 -4.18 -9.70
CA LYS A 387 -24.32 -3.06 -8.81
C LYS A 387 -24.31 -1.74 -9.57
N TYR A 388 -23.79 -1.71 -10.80
CA TYR A 388 -23.79 -0.51 -11.64
C TYR A 388 -25.22 -0.04 -11.90
N LEU A 389 -26.08 -0.92 -12.45
CA LEU A 389 -27.49 -0.62 -12.75
C LEU A 389 -28.26 -0.16 -11.50
N PHE A 390 -28.00 -0.77 -10.33
CA PHE A 390 -28.59 -0.37 -9.04
C PHE A 390 -28.28 1.09 -8.64
N HIS A 391 -27.10 1.61 -8.97
CA HIS A 391 -26.76 3.02 -8.71
C HIS A 391 -27.20 3.93 -9.86
N ILE A 392 -27.06 3.51 -11.12
CA ILE A 392 -27.43 4.33 -12.29
C ILE A 392 -28.93 4.66 -12.30
N ARG A 393 -29.80 3.73 -11.91
CA ARG A 393 -31.26 3.99 -11.78
C ARG A 393 -31.62 5.12 -10.80
N ARG A 394 -30.72 5.49 -9.88
CA ARG A 394 -30.93 6.62 -8.94
C ARG A 394 -30.92 7.98 -9.65
N ARG A 395 -30.31 8.07 -10.84
CA ARG A 395 -30.26 9.28 -11.67
C ARG A 395 -31.06 9.14 -12.98
N TYR A 396 -31.22 7.90 -13.47
CA TYR A 396 -31.95 7.54 -14.68
C TYR A 396 -33.10 6.59 -14.30
N THR A 397 -34.24 7.17 -13.90
CA THR A 397 -35.38 6.46 -13.28
C THR A 397 -36.00 5.37 -14.15
N ASP A 398 -35.80 5.45 -15.46
CA ASP A 398 -36.41 4.57 -16.46
C ASP A 398 -35.72 3.21 -16.56
N ILE A 399 -34.63 3.00 -15.80
CA ILE A 399 -33.94 1.72 -15.65
C ILE A 399 -34.60 0.89 -14.53
N PRO A 400 -35.20 -0.27 -14.86
CA PRO A 400 -35.81 -1.17 -13.87
C PRO A 400 -34.87 -1.58 -12.73
N GLU A 401 -35.47 -1.87 -11.57
CA GLU A 401 -34.73 -2.40 -10.42
C GLU A 401 -34.22 -3.82 -10.68
N VAL A 402 -32.96 -4.07 -10.33
CA VAL A 402 -32.29 -5.37 -10.40
C VAL A 402 -31.88 -5.84 -9.02
N ARG A 403 -31.95 -7.16 -8.79
CA ARG A 403 -31.39 -7.78 -7.59
C ARG A 403 -29.92 -8.09 -7.84
N VAL A 404 -29.03 -7.60 -6.98
CA VAL A 404 -27.60 -7.93 -7.00
C VAL A 404 -27.43 -9.34 -6.44
N ASN A 405 -27.34 -10.33 -7.32
CA ASN A 405 -27.25 -11.75 -6.96
C ASN A 405 -26.27 -12.57 -7.84
N GLY A 406 -25.65 -11.93 -8.84
CA GLY A 406 -24.72 -12.58 -9.77
C GLY A 406 -25.38 -13.43 -10.85
N THR A 407 -26.71 -13.45 -10.98
CA THR A 407 -27.45 -14.28 -11.95
C THR A 407 -28.17 -13.42 -12.98
N PHE A 408 -27.78 -13.55 -14.26
CA PHE A 408 -28.28 -12.75 -15.37
C PHE A 408 -29.63 -13.34 -15.81
N ASN A 409 -30.70 -12.84 -15.19
CA ASN A 409 -32.08 -13.17 -15.54
C ASN A 409 -32.69 -12.09 -16.45
N SER A 410 -33.91 -12.30 -16.94
CA SER A 410 -34.60 -11.37 -17.83
C SER A 410 -34.91 -10.00 -17.19
N SER A 411 -34.95 -9.92 -15.85
CA SER A 411 -34.97 -8.63 -15.11
C SER A 411 -33.66 -7.87 -15.29
N THR A 412 -32.52 -8.56 -15.20
CA THR A 412 -31.20 -7.98 -15.51
C THR A 412 -31.14 -7.57 -16.99
N ALA A 413 -31.57 -8.43 -17.92
CA ALA A 413 -31.60 -8.12 -19.36
C ALA A 413 -32.45 -6.88 -19.69
N ASN A 414 -33.64 -6.75 -19.09
CA ASN A 414 -34.50 -5.58 -19.31
C ASN A 414 -33.90 -4.28 -18.73
N ALA A 415 -33.14 -4.36 -17.64
CA ALA A 415 -32.39 -3.22 -17.12
C ALA A 415 -31.18 -2.86 -18.00
N VAL A 416 -30.47 -3.85 -18.56
CA VAL A 416 -29.43 -3.66 -19.57
C VAL A 416 -30.02 -2.97 -20.81
N LYS A 417 -31.19 -3.40 -21.30
CA LYS A 417 -31.89 -2.73 -22.43
C LYS A 417 -32.27 -1.28 -22.12
N ALA A 418 -32.90 -1.03 -20.97
CA ALA A 418 -33.26 0.32 -20.56
C ALA A 418 -32.03 1.24 -20.46
N PHE A 419 -30.91 0.72 -19.95
CA PHE A 419 -29.62 1.42 -19.96
C PHE A 419 -29.09 1.67 -21.37
N GLN A 420 -29.07 0.65 -22.24
CA GLN A 420 -28.58 0.76 -23.62
C GLN A 420 -29.35 1.84 -24.40
N ARG A 421 -30.68 1.82 -24.30
CA ARG A 421 -31.59 2.83 -24.85
C ARG A 421 -31.29 4.23 -24.29
N GLN A 422 -31.12 4.36 -22.98
CA GLN A 422 -30.79 5.62 -22.32
C GLN A 422 -29.44 6.19 -22.77
N CYS A 423 -28.49 5.33 -23.16
CA CYS A 423 -27.17 5.70 -23.64
C CYS A 423 -27.02 5.68 -25.17
N GLN A 424 -28.11 5.50 -25.92
CA GLN A 424 -28.16 5.49 -27.39
C GLN A 424 -27.25 4.42 -28.04
N ILE A 425 -27.04 3.29 -27.36
CA ILE A 425 -26.31 2.12 -27.87
C ILE A 425 -27.30 0.95 -28.14
N PRO A 426 -26.92 -0.09 -28.92
CA PRO A 426 -27.87 -1.10 -29.38
C PRO A 426 -28.61 -1.83 -28.25
N GLU A 427 -29.94 -1.81 -28.25
CA GLU A 427 -30.84 -2.36 -27.20
C GLU A 427 -30.95 -3.92 -27.27
N ASN A 428 -29.82 -4.61 -27.30
CA ASN A 428 -29.75 -6.07 -27.43
C ASN A 428 -30.00 -6.82 -26.10
N GLY A 429 -29.83 -6.17 -24.94
CA GLY A 429 -29.99 -6.74 -23.61
C GLY A 429 -28.85 -7.64 -23.14
N ALA A 430 -27.77 -7.71 -23.91
CA ALA A 430 -26.50 -8.34 -23.55
C ALA A 430 -25.46 -7.26 -23.21
N VAL A 431 -24.48 -7.59 -22.36
CA VAL A 431 -23.37 -6.69 -22.06
C VAL A 431 -22.12 -7.18 -22.78
N ASP A 432 -21.88 -6.59 -23.95
CA ASP A 432 -20.61 -6.60 -24.67
C ASP A 432 -19.63 -5.55 -24.11
N GLU A 433 -18.44 -5.43 -24.69
CA GLU A 433 -17.40 -4.50 -24.23
C GLU A 433 -17.84 -3.04 -24.31
N VAL A 434 -18.57 -2.66 -25.37
CA VAL A 434 -19.11 -1.30 -25.56
C VAL A 434 -20.16 -0.99 -24.49
N THR A 435 -21.10 -1.90 -24.24
CA THR A 435 -22.12 -1.75 -23.20
C THR A 435 -21.48 -1.74 -21.81
N TRP A 436 -20.47 -2.59 -21.56
CA TRP A 436 -19.73 -2.66 -20.32
C TRP A 436 -19.02 -1.34 -20.02
N ASN A 437 -18.23 -0.84 -20.97
CA ASN A 437 -17.54 0.44 -20.86
C ASN A 437 -18.54 1.59 -20.68
N LYS A 438 -19.67 1.60 -21.40
CA LYS A 438 -20.67 2.65 -21.20
C LYS A 438 -21.32 2.61 -19.81
N MET A 439 -21.58 1.42 -19.26
CA MET A 439 -22.04 1.28 -17.87
C MET A 439 -21.01 1.77 -16.86
N ASN A 440 -19.73 1.53 -17.11
CA ASN A 440 -18.63 2.02 -16.29
C ASN A 440 -18.59 3.56 -16.24
N ASP A 441 -18.58 4.24 -17.38
CA ASP A 441 -18.55 5.72 -17.46
C ASP A 441 -19.70 6.33 -16.64
N ILE A 442 -20.93 5.85 -16.90
CA ILE A 442 -22.14 6.37 -16.29
C ILE A 442 -22.19 6.01 -14.80
N TYR A 443 -21.65 4.86 -14.38
CA TYR A 443 -21.57 4.48 -12.97
C TYR A 443 -20.62 5.40 -12.18
N VAL A 444 -19.46 5.76 -12.73
CA VAL A 444 -18.55 6.75 -12.12
C VAL A 444 -19.25 8.11 -12.01
N TYR A 445 -19.90 8.56 -13.09
CA TYR A 445 -20.63 9.83 -13.14
C TYR A 445 -21.76 9.93 -12.10
N VAL A 446 -22.67 8.96 -12.01
CA VAL A 446 -23.85 9.04 -11.12
C VAL A 446 -23.52 8.91 -9.63
N THR A 447 -22.36 8.34 -9.29
CA THR A 447 -21.99 8.06 -7.88
C THR A 447 -21.06 9.10 -7.27
N ASN A 448 -20.56 10.06 -8.06
CA ASN A 448 -19.51 11.00 -7.69
C ASN A 448 -18.35 10.30 -6.94
N LEU A 449 -17.93 9.11 -7.42
CA LEU A 449 -16.91 8.30 -6.74
C LEU A 449 -15.49 8.80 -7.02
N PRO A 450 -14.76 9.36 -6.03
CA PRO A 450 -13.31 9.37 -6.10
C PRO A 450 -12.82 7.94 -5.88
N GLY A 451 -12.09 7.38 -6.86
CA GLY A 451 -11.56 6.01 -6.81
C GLY A 451 -10.58 5.67 -5.67
N ILE A 452 -10.20 6.67 -4.87
CA ILE A 452 -9.46 6.47 -3.62
C ILE A 452 -10.50 6.32 -2.49
N TYR A 453 -10.56 5.13 -1.88
CA TYR A 453 -11.15 4.98 -0.55
C TYR A 453 -10.26 5.71 0.47
N PRO A 454 -10.66 6.89 0.98
CA PRO A 454 -9.78 7.70 1.83
C PRO A 454 -9.57 7.02 3.18
N ILE A 455 -8.40 7.25 3.78
CA ILE A 455 -8.24 7.05 5.21
C ILE A 455 -9.01 8.18 5.91
N LEU A 456 -10.08 7.85 6.64
CA LEU A 456 -10.81 8.80 7.47
C LEU A 456 -10.59 8.49 8.95
N GLN A 457 -10.33 9.52 9.74
CA GLN A 457 -10.07 9.42 11.17
C GLN A 457 -10.53 10.71 11.88
N ASN A 458 -10.39 10.77 13.20
CA ASN A 458 -10.75 11.96 13.97
C ASN A 458 -10.04 13.22 13.41
N GLY A 459 -10.81 14.27 13.12
CA GLY A 459 -10.36 15.50 12.45
C GLY A 459 -10.52 15.53 10.93
N SER A 460 -10.81 14.41 10.24
CA SER A 460 -11.16 14.41 8.81
C SER A 460 -12.46 15.18 8.55
N GLN A 461 -12.60 15.80 7.36
CA GLN A 461 -13.77 16.63 7.00
C GLN A 461 -14.22 16.44 5.55
N GLY A 462 -15.48 16.80 5.25
CA GLY A 462 -16.01 16.96 3.89
C GLY A 462 -17.02 15.90 3.45
N GLU A 463 -17.33 15.89 2.14
CA GLU A 463 -18.33 15.01 1.50
C GLU A 463 -18.14 13.53 1.86
N LEU A 464 -16.90 13.04 1.90
CA LEU A 464 -16.58 11.64 2.19
C LEU A 464 -16.86 11.28 3.66
N VAL A 465 -16.71 12.23 4.59
CA VAL A 465 -17.14 12.04 5.98
C VAL A 465 -18.66 12.02 6.08
N ARG A 466 -19.35 12.91 5.36
CA ARG A 466 -20.83 12.91 5.31
C ARG A 466 -21.38 11.62 4.68
N ARG A 467 -20.71 11.06 3.67
CA ARG A 467 -20.97 9.73 3.09
C ARG A 467 -20.78 8.62 4.15
N LEU A 468 -19.67 8.63 4.89
CA LEU A 468 -19.41 7.66 5.98
C LEU A 468 -20.48 7.74 7.09
N GLN A 469 -20.76 8.94 7.60
CA GLN A 469 -21.78 9.15 8.63
C GLN A 469 -23.15 8.64 8.17
N ASN A 470 -23.51 8.89 6.91
CA ASN A 470 -24.74 8.37 6.32
C ASN A 470 -24.73 6.83 6.23
N LEU A 471 -23.63 6.20 5.84
CA LEU A 471 -23.52 4.73 5.82
C LEU A 471 -23.70 4.14 7.23
N LEU A 472 -22.97 4.66 8.22
CA LEU A 472 -23.09 4.23 9.62
C LEU A 472 -24.50 4.46 10.18
N LYS A 473 -25.15 5.57 9.82
CA LYS A 473 -26.52 5.91 10.23
C LYS A 473 -27.56 4.96 9.67
N ASN A 474 -27.45 4.62 8.38
CA ASN A 474 -28.33 3.63 7.73
C ASN A 474 -28.16 2.21 8.30
N TYR A 475 -27.07 1.93 9.03
CA TYR A 475 -26.85 0.68 9.74
C TYR A 475 -27.10 0.75 11.25
N GLY A 476 -27.58 1.89 11.77
CA GLY A 476 -27.89 2.06 13.19
C GLY A 476 -26.68 2.26 14.11
N PHE A 477 -25.50 2.56 13.56
CA PHE A 477 -24.28 2.81 14.34
C PHE A 477 -24.03 4.29 14.64
N TYR A 478 -24.59 5.23 13.86
CA TYR A 478 -24.35 6.66 14.01
C TYR A 478 -25.66 7.46 14.10
N GLU A 479 -25.98 7.98 15.28
CA GLU A 479 -27.20 8.77 15.51
C GLU A 479 -27.02 10.28 15.23
N GLY A 480 -25.78 10.75 15.13
CA GLY A 480 -25.42 12.16 15.01
C GLY A 480 -25.85 12.86 13.71
N GLN A 481 -25.48 14.14 13.57
CA GLN A 481 -25.78 14.92 12.37
C GLN A 481 -24.89 14.50 11.19
N LEU A 482 -25.42 14.57 9.98
CA LEU A 482 -24.63 14.37 8.76
C LEU A 482 -23.91 15.68 8.42
N ASP A 483 -23.02 16.12 9.30
CA ASP A 483 -22.32 17.41 9.22
C ASP A 483 -21.07 17.37 8.33
N GLY A 484 -20.53 16.19 8.06
CA GLY A 484 -19.26 16.03 7.34
C GLY A 484 -18.02 16.30 8.20
N PHE A 485 -18.13 16.28 9.54
CA PHE A 485 -17.02 16.41 10.48
C PHE A 485 -16.77 15.07 11.21
N PHE A 486 -15.55 14.54 11.11
CA PHE A 486 -15.19 13.29 11.77
C PHE A 486 -14.77 13.61 13.21
N GLY A 487 -15.75 13.93 14.05
CA GLY A 487 -15.57 14.09 15.48
C GLY A 487 -15.66 12.77 16.25
N LEU A 488 -15.57 12.88 17.59
CA LEU A 488 -15.62 11.75 18.52
C LEU A 488 -16.85 10.83 18.31
N GLY A 489 -18.02 11.38 18.00
CA GLY A 489 -19.21 10.57 17.72
C GLY A 489 -19.05 9.68 16.48
N THR A 490 -18.46 10.22 15.41
CA THR A 490 -18.17 9.45 14.18
C THR A 490 -17.12 8.37 14.47
N GLU A 491 -16.12 8.67 15.29
CA GLU A 491 -15.07 7.73 15.71
C GLU A 491 -15.62 6.55 16.54
N ILE A 492 -16.51 6.82 17.50
CA ILE A 492 -17.19 5.79 18.30
C ILE A 492 -17.98 4.85 17.39
N SER A 493 -18.81 5.39 16.49
CA SER A 493 -19.59 4.60 15.54
C SER A 493 -18.74 3.75 14.60
N VAL A 494 -17.57 4.25 14.17
CA VAL A 494 -16.59 3.47 13.42
C VAL A 494 -16.01 2.34 14.28
N LYS A 495 -15.66 2.59 15.54
CA LYS A 495 -15.15 1.57 16.47
C LYS A 495 -16.18 0.47 16.76
N GLU A 496 -17.45 0.82 16.91
CA GLU A 496 -18.53 -0.16 17.11
C GLU A 496 -18.79 -0.98 15.84
N PHE A 497 -18.85 -0.35 14.67
CA PHE A 497 -18.99 -1.04 13.39
C PHE A 497 -17.80 -1.99 13.12
N GLN A 498 -16.57 -1.54 13.39
CA GLN A 498 -15.37 -2.38 13.33
C GLN A 498 -15.50 -3.60 14.24
N LYS A 499 -15.85 -3.41 15.52
CA LYS A 499 -16.03 -4.48 16.52
C LYS A 499 -17.06 -5.53 16.07
N ILE A 500 -18.19 -5.09 15.51
CA ILE A 500 -19.29 -5.98 15.07
C ILE A 500 -19.00 -6.67 13.74
N LYS A 501 -18.10 -6.12 12.91
CA LYS A 501 -17.62 -6.73 11.67
C LYS A 501 -16.27 -7.45 11.82
N SER A 502 -15.84 -7.69 13.06
CA SER A 502 -14.58 -8.38 13.40
C SER A 502 -13.33 -7.74 12.78
N PHE A 503 -13.31 -6.41 12.67
CA PHE A 503 -12.12 -5.63 12.35
C PHE A 503 -11.39 -5.22 13.64
N THR A 504 -10.07 -5.05 13.53
CA THR A 504 -9.28 -4.35 14.54
C THR A 504 -9.85 -2.95 14.81
N VAL A 505 -10.17 -2.66 16.09
CA VAL A 505 -10.95 -1.49 16.54
C VAL A 505 -10.05 -0.25 16.67
N THR A 506 -9.77 0.39 15.54
CA THR A 506 -8.89 1.57 15.45
C THR A 506 -9.62 2.91 15.54
N GLY A 507 -10.89 2.98 15.11
CA GLY A 507 -11.58 4.25 14.80
C GLY A 507 -11.17 4.89 13.47
N VAL A 508 -10.28 4.24 12.71
CA VAL A 508 -9.80 4.69 11.40
C VAL A 508 -10.46 3.88 10.30
N VAL A 509 -11.15 4.54 9.37
CA VAL A 509 -11.76 3.91 8.19
C VAL A 509 -10.71 3.75 7.11
N ARG A 510 -10.59 2.55 6.55
CA ARG A 510 -9.67 2.18 5.45
C ARG A 510 -10.45 1.47 4.33
N LYS A 511 -9.80 1.19 3.19
CA LYS A 511 -10.41 0.55 1.99
C LYS A 511 -11.28 -0.65 2.34
N GLU A 512 -10.81 -1.49 3.25
CA GLU A 512 -11.42 -2.76 3.64
C GLU A 512 -12.74 -2.51 4.39
N LEU A 513 -12.76 -1.49 5.26
CA LEU A 513 -13.96 -1.10 6.00
C LEU A 513 -14.96 -0.37 5.09
N TRP A 514 -14.49 0.46 4.16
CA TRP A 514 -15.33 1.06 3.11
C TRP A 514 -16.02 0.02 2.25
N ILE A 515 -15.29 -0.99 1.76
CA ILE A 515 -15.84 -2.08 0.96
C ILE A 515 -16.96 -2.80 1.72
N VAL A 516 -16.80 -3.05 3.02
CA VAL A 516 -17.85 -3.68 3.85
C VAL A 516 -19.03 -2.73 4.10
N LEU A 517 -18.78 -1.44 4.37
CA LEU A 517 -19.82 -0.41 4.51
C LEU A 517 -20.64 -0.22 3.23
N GLU A 518 -20.05 -0.40 2.05
CA GLU A 518 -20.79 -0.32 0.78
C GLU A 518 -21.44 -1.66 0.40
N ALA A 519 -20.77 -2.79 0.62
CA ALA A 519 -21.28 -4.12 0.30
C ALA A 519 -22.60 -4.45 1.02
N ILE A 520 -22.77 -4.01 2.27
CA ILE A 520 -23.99 -4.29 3.04
C ILE A 520 -25.22 -3.61 2.41
N GLN A 521 -25.08 -2.50 1.67
CA GLN A 521 -26.20 -1.82 1.01
C GLN A 521 -26.96 -2.74 0.04
N TYR A 522 -26.24 -3.64 -0.65
CA TYR A 522 -26.84 -4.57 -1.61
C TYR A 522 -27.52 -5.77 -0.93
N THR A 523 -27.24 -6.02 0.37
CA THR A 523 -27.71 -7.24 1.05
C THR A 523 -29.13 -7.14 1.61
N MET A 524 -29.66 -5.93 1.87
CA MET A 524 -31.01 -5.76 2.43
C MET A 524 -32.14 -5.79 1.39
N GLY A 525 -31.86 -6.18 0.14
CA GLY A 525 -32.87 -6.45 -0.89
C GLY A 525 -33.59 -7.80 -0.74
N THR A 526 -33.18 -8.63 0.23
CA THR A 526 -33.90 -9.85 0.62
C THR A 526 -34.86 -9.56 1.78
N SER A 527 -36.07 -10.14 1.69
CA SER A 527 -37.16 -9.85 2.63
C SER A 527 -36.77 -10.09 4.08
N ARG A 528 -37.17 -9.18 4.98
CA ARG A 528 -37.27 -9.50 6.41
C ARG A 528 -38.27 -10.63 6.59
N THR A 529 -37.79 -11.85 6.84
CA THR A 529 -38.60 -12.84 7.54
C THR A 529 -38.80 -12.31 8.96
N SER A 530 -40.00 -11.83 9.25
CA SER A 530 -40.35 -11.43 10.62
C SER A 530 -40.22 -12.65 11.53
N LEU A 531 -39.20 -12.68 12.38
CA LEU A 531 -39.14 -13.60 13.50
C LEU A 531 -40.19 -13.17 14.51
N THR A 532 -41.42 -13.64 14.30
CA THR A 532 -42.48 -13.61 15.29
C THR A 532 -42.01 -14.34 16.54
N SER A 533 -42.08 -13.67 17.68
CA SER A 533 -41.64 -14.20 18.97
C SER A 533 -42.57 -15.30 19.46
N ASP A 534 -42.29 -16.56 19.13
CA ASP A 534 -42.94 -17.73 19.74
C ASP A 534 -42.07 -19.01 19.64
N THR A 535 -40.93 -19.03 20.34
CA THR A 535 -40.41 -20.20 21.08
C THR A 535 -39.13 -19.82 21.85
N ILE A 536 -39.23 -19.70 23.17
CA ILE A 536 -38.08 -19.55 24.08
C ILE A 536 -38.05 -20.76 25.03
N PRO A 537 -37.09 -21.68 24.89
CA PRO A 537 -36.72 -22.59 25.97
C PRO A 537 -36.06 -21.77 27.09
N GLN A 538 -36.65 -21.78 28.28
CA GLN A 538 -36.18 -20.97 29.41
C GLN A 538 -34.80 -21.46 29.91
N GLN A 539 -33.81 -20.56 29.96
CA GLN A 539 -32.65 -20.74 30.84
C GLN A 539 -32.94 -20.07 32.18
N THR A 540 -33.09 -20.87 33.25
CA THR A 540 -33.24 -20.38 34.61
C THR A 540 -31.89 -20.04 35.23
N ASN A 541 -31.72 -18.77 35.60
CA ASN A 541 -30.55 -18.32 36.37
C ASN A 541 -30.52 -18.99 37.76
N THR A 542 -29.32 -19.36 38.23
CA THR A 542 -29.02 -19.31 39.67
C THR A 542 -27.56 -18.90 39.86
N GLY A 543 -27.33 -17.85 40.64
CA GLY A 543 -26.00 -17.25 40.81
C GLY A 543 -25.12 -17.96 41.84
N LEU A 544 -23.81 -17.79 41.70
CA LEU A 544 -22.82 -18.17 42.73
C LEU A 544 -23.10 -17.41 44.03
N ASN A 545 -23.15 -18.14 45.15
CA ASN A 545 -23.19 -17.54 46.49
C ASN A 545 -22.29 -18.36 47.43
N ILE A 546 -21.32 -17.69 48.06
CA ILE A 546 -20.21 -18.35 48.77
C ILE A 546 -20.53 -18.43 50.26
N LYS A 547 -20.65 -19.66 50.80
CA LYS A 547 -20.45 -19.92 52.24
C LYS A 547 -19.67 -21.21 52.50
N THR A 548 -18.85 -21.13 53.54
CA THR A 548 -17.82 -22.07 54.01
C THR A 548 -18.35 -23.36 54.62
N GLN A 549 -17.68 -24.50 54.36
CA GLN A 549 -17.38 -25.54 55.37
C GLN A 549 -16.29 -26.53 54.85
N ALA A 550 -15.75 -27.37 55.74
CA ALA A 550 -14.60 -28.28 55.54
C ALA A 550 -14.61 -29.39 56.64
N PRO A 551 -13.65 -30.34 56.73
CA PRO A 551 -13.12 -31.26 55.69
C PRO A 551 -13.02 -32.75 56.15
N SER A 552 -12.99 -33.73 55.22
CA SER A 552 -12.49 -35.11 55.43
C SER A 552 -12.20 -35.79 54.08
N GLN A 553 -10.96 -36.24 53.77
CA GLN A 553 -10.31 -37.53 54.12
C GLN A 553 -10.81 -38.80 53.38
N ASN A 554 -10.04 -39.23 52.36
CA ASN A 554 -9.52 -40.59 52.07
C ASN A 554 -8.92 -40.58 50.64
N GLN A 555 -7.71 -41.04 50.31
CA GLN A 555 -7.03 -42.34 50.51
C GLN A 555 -7.72 -43.52 49.79
N LYS A 556 -7.07 -44.32 48.91
CA LYS A 556 -5.70 -44.24 48.33
C LYS A 556 -5.68 -44.92 46.91
N PRO A 557 -4.62 -45.54 46.33
CA PRO A 557 -4.32 -45.38 44.89
C PRO A 557 -4.44 -46.68 44.05
N LEU A 558 -4.10 -46.59 42.76
CA LEU A 558 -3.46 -47.69 42.01
C LEU A 558 -2.67 -47.16 40.81
N SER A 559 -1.52 -47.79 40.53
CA SER A 559 -0.75 -47.67 39.28
C SER A 559 -0.27 -49.07 38.85
N ILE A 560 0.00 -49.28 37.55
CA ILE A 560 0.91 -50.30 36.99
C ILE A 560 1.45 -49.78 35.62
N TYR A 561 2.60 -50.30 35.18
CA TYR A 561 3.42 -49.88 34.03
C TYR A 561 3.35 -50.89 32.83
N PRO A 562 4.13 -50.80 31.72
CA PRO A 562 3.81 -51.40 30.41
C PRO A 562 4.72 -52.58 29.97
N SER A 563 4.56 -53.02 28.71
CA SER A 563 5.34 -54.07 28.00
C SER A 563 5.46 -53.66 26.51
N SER A 564 6.63 -53.48 25.87
CA SER A 564 7.67 -54.44 25.40
C SER A 564 7.23 -55.31 24.19
N MET A 565 7.65 -55.05 22.94
CA MET A 565 8.96 -55.29 22.27
C MET A 565 9.10 -56.68 21.59
N THR A 566 9.47 -56.71 20.30
CA THR A 566 10.38 -57.66 19.59
C THR A 566 10.19 -57.59 18.05
N ASN A 567 11.14 -57.90 17.14
CA ASN A 567 12.63 -57.94 17.13
C ASN A 567 13.12 -58.28 15.67
N VAL A 568 14.45 -58.24 15.39
CA VAL A 568 15.19 -58.86 14.24
C VAL A 568 15.03 -58.15 12.86
N SER A 569 16.01 -57.97 11.95
CA SER A 569 17.51 -57.86 11.92
C SER A 569 17.93 -57.52 10.44
N ASP A 570 19.17 -57.38 9.91
CA ASP A 570 20.57 -57.26 10.40
C ASP A 570 21.50 -56.69 9.28
N TYR A 571 22.83 -56.73 9.48
CA TYR A 571 23.97 -56.65 8.53
C TYR A 571 24.57 -55.29 8.09
N GLN A 572 25.91 -55.31 7.93
CA GLN A 572 26.84 -54.20 7.66
C GLN A 572 27.88 -54.58 6.56
N GLN A 573 28.78 -53.63 6.24
CA GLN A 573 30.11 -53.79 5.60
C GLN A 573 30.12 -53.97 4.06
N THR A 574 31.09 -53.47 3.26
CA THR A 574 32.21 -52.50 3.49
C THR A 574 32.66 -51.85 2.15
N GLN A 575 33.62 -50.91 2.26
CA GLN A 575 34.54 -50.29 1.26
C GLN A 575 34.86 -51.10 -0.03
N SER A 576 35.38 -50.56 -1.16
CA SER A 576 36.46 -49.55 -1.28
C SER A 576 36.75 -49.04 -2.72
N PHE A 577 37.22 -47.80 -2.83
CA PHE A 577 38.22 -47.21 -3.76
C PHE A 577 38.18 -47.32 -5.33
N TYR A 578 38.62 -46.19 -5.93
CA TYR A 578 39.52 -45.99 -7.10
C TYR A 578 39.03 -45.42 -8.47
N ASN A 579 39.65 -44.27 -8.78
CA ASN A 579 40.17 -43.76 -10.08
C ASN A 579 39.29 -43.12 -11.18
N ASN A 580 39.64 -41.86 -11.45
CA ASN A 580 39.93 -41.23 -12.76
C ASN A 580 39.00 -41.46 -13.96
N ASN A 581 38.49 -40.34 -14.49
CA ASN A 581 39.17 -39.76 -15.65
C ASN A 581 39.04 -38.22 -15.75
N ARG A 582 40.03 -37.57 -16.35
CA ARG A 582 40.00 -36.15 -16.77
C ARG A 582 39.66 -36.09 -18.26
N TYR A 583 38.93 -35.06 -18.71
CA TYR A 583 39.22 -34.39 -19.99
C TYR A 583 38.63 -32.97 -20.04
N TYR A 584 39.35 -32.09 -20.71
CA TYR A 584 39.14 -30.66 -21.05
C TYR A 584 39.80 -30.49 -22.46
N PRO A 585 39.72 -29.36 -23.18
CA PRO A 585 38.81 -28.20 -23.13
C PRO A 585 38.29 -27.81 -24.55
N PHE A 586 37.84 -26.55 -24.72
CA PHE A 586 37.50 -25.85 -25.98
C PHE A 586 36.19 -26.28 -26.68
N SER A 587 35.49 -25.36 -27.38
CA SER A 587 35.87 -24.00 -27.82
C SER A 587 35.11 -22.89 -27.10
#